data_AF-A0A2V2UKT2-F1
#
_entry.id   AF-A0A2V2UKT2-F1
#
_cell.length_a   1.000
_cell.length_b   1.000
_cell.length_c   1.000
_cell.angle_alpha   90.00
_cell.angle_beta   90.00
_cell.angle_gamma   90.00
#
_symmetry.space_group_name_H-M   'P 1'
#
loop_
_entity.id
_entity.type
_entity.pdbx_description
1 polymer ?
#
loop_
_entity_poly.entity_id
_entity_poly.type
_entity_poly.pdbx_seq_one_letter_code
_entity_poly.pdbx_strand_id
1 'polypeptide(L)'
;MRQPRRTVPLLMLLPWLMTVLCCTGVYVAADPAVKHRCGFDAMMKKYDRLPTAVVREVPRRGQGAVQAYTAASEGWDDGWAPIRIKVSAEDMHDPLKHCTAAGDLRINHYGRAITCETDDVLTEERRSIILRQILPAAIQLHAERLSVRPVARPVVIPQTGLGMCDNFTIPLRHHTVGVSGADMILYANIFPTSGPTAWAIPCVRLDDGRLFAAAGNFDPRQVAVTSRNVRVAAHELGHALGFARVQFLTLRMISEIPNVRGRPKVSVLSTPKTKAMARQYHNCPTLEGIELEDEGGSGIALSHWRKRNMRDELMTSDVGVGLYSALTLAAFEDMGVYVANYSAAEMLWWGNNSGCGLLEKKCLTDGITEYLELFCNQFDVYDFCTYDRLSLGYCDMMRHEEALPQEYQYFADPRVGGDDLYMSRCPYVKEYSDTGCTNGNPSVMPGSVVGPNSRCVKGQELQFDDKYIGDVCVDTRCGDGTVSVRFLDDDAWHECQAGETVTPQSGPWRGSIVCPQYADVCTAFPNISSYPIPVVDPPLADDPISAEGAEGDEGEAPRKRPRRL
;
A
#
# COMPACT_ATOMS: atom_id res chain seq x y z
N MET A 1 -29.28 22.60 -74.57
CA MET A 1 -30.54 23.26 -75.01
C MET A 1 -31.65 22.95 -74.00
N ARG A 2 -32.78 23.69 -74.00
CA ARG A 2 -33.99 23.53 -73.15
C ARG A 2 -33.85 23.81 -71.64
N GLN A 3 -34.13 25.07 -71.29
CA GLN A 3 -35.05 25.45 -70.20
C GLN A 3 -36.41 25.86 -70.86
N PRO A 4 -37.47 26.37 -70.16
CA PRO A 4 -37.74 26.57 -68.72
C PRO A 4 -38.96 25.70 -68.25
N ARG A 5 -39.78 25.92 -67.19
CA ARG A 5 -40.20 27.08 -66.36
C ARG A 5 -40.65 26.64 -64.93
N ARG A 6 -40.69 27.61 -64.00
CA ARG A 6 -41.64 27.90 -62.89
C ARG A 6 -42.55 26.74 -62.38
N THR A 7 -42.70 26.51 -61.08
CA THR A 7 -43.29 27.45 -60.08
C THR A 7 -42.70 27.33 -58.65
N VAL A 8 -43.12 28.23 -57.74
CA VAL A 8 -42.73 28.30 -56.30
C VAL A 8 -43.98 28.64 -55.47
N PRO A 9 -44.24 27.99 -54.32
CA PRO A 9 -44.40 28.77 -53.08
C PRO A 9 -43.99 28.08 -51.74
N LEU A 10 -43.31 28.86 -50.89
CA LEU A 10 -43.42 28.95 -49.41
C LEU A 10 -42.95 27.81 -48.45
N LEU A 11 -42.58 28.28 -47.24
CA LEU A 11 -42.32 27.57 -45.97
C LEU A 11 -41.24 26.47 -45.92
N MET A 12 -40.06 26.81 -45.39
CA MET A 12 -39.64 26.45 -44.02
C MET A 12 -38.32 27.15 -43.62
N LEU A 13 -38.42 27.98 -42.57
CA LEU A 13 -37.40 28.57 -41.67
C LEU A 13 -35.89 28.38 -41.96
N LEU A 14 -35.17 29.51 -42.07
CA LEU A 14 -33.71 29.62 -41.96
C LEU A 14 -33.27 29.65 -40.47
N PRO A 15 -32.16 28.99 -40.09
CA PRO A 15 -31.50 29.22 -38.81
C PRO A 15 -30.54 30.42 -38.88
N TRP A 16 -30.45 31.22 -37.81
CA TRP A 16 -29.44 32.28 -37.66
C TRP A 16 -28.78 32.25 -36.28
N LEU A 17 -27.51 32.68 -36.25
CA LEU A 17 -26.57 32.58 -35.13
C LEU A 17 -27.04 33.33 -33.87
N MET A 18 -26.81 32.75 -32.69
CA MET A 18 -26.24 33.48 -31.55
C MET A 18 -25.21 32.62 -30.80
N THR A 19 -24.01 33.20 -30.65
CA THR A 19 -22.95 32.94 -29.66
C THR A 19 -23.09 31.73 -28.70
N VAL A 20 -22.16 30.78 -28.81
CA VAL A 20 -21.72 29.90 -27.70
C VAL A 20 -20.25 30.19 -27.42
N LEU A 21 -19.91 30.51 -26.17
CA LEU A 21 -18.53 30.75 -25.73
C LEU A 21 -17.75 29.44 -25.56
N CYS A 22 -16.42 29.51 -25.63
CA CYS A 22 -15.53 28.37 -25.45
C CYS A 22 -15.60 27.80 -24.02
N CYS A 23 -16.32 26.70 -23.86
CA CYS A 23 -16.26 25.81 -22.69
C CYS A 23 -16.05 24.35 -23.14
N THR A 24 -15.09 24.11 -24.04
CA THR A 24 -14.53 22.76 -24.24
C THR A 24 -13.66 22.43 -23.02
N GLY A 25 -14.32 22.01 -21.94
CA GLY A 25 -13.64 21.45 -20.78
C GLY A 25 -12.81 20.27 -21.26
N VAL A 26 -11.49 20.30 -20.99
CA VAL A 26 -10.61 19.17 -21.26
C VAL A 26 -11.11 18.01 -20.42
N TYR A 27 -11.69 16.99 -21.06
CA TYR A 27 -11.87 15.69 -20.45
C TYR A 27 -10.48 15.09 -20.25
N VAL A 28 -9.85 15.46 -19.13
CA VAL A 28 -8.73 14.70 -18.57
C VAL A 28 -9.33 13.34 -18.23
N ALA A 29 -9.14 12.37 -19.12
CA ALA A 29 -9.38 10.98 -18.80
C ALA A 29 -8.51 10.65 -17.58
N ALA A 30 -9.14 10.36 -16.44
CA ALA A 30 -8.42 9.97 -15.26
C ALA A 30 -7.77 8.62 -15.54
N ASP A 31 -6.46 8.65 -15.76
CA ASP A 31 -5.61 7.47 -15.95
C ASP A 31 -5.93 6.43 -14.86
N PRO A 32 -6.14 5.14 -15.20
CA PRO A 32 -6.30 4.06 -14.22
C PRO A 32 -5.30 4.11 -13.05
N ALA A 33 -4.04 4.51 -13.29
CA ALA A 33 -3.00 4.65 -12.29
C ALA A 33 -3.30 5.68 -11.18
N VAL A 34 -4.28 6.58 -11.37
CA VAL A 34 -4.66 7.59 -10.37
C VAL A 34 -5.36 6.96 -9.14
N LYS A 35 -5.90 5.73 -9.25
CA LYS A 35 -6.69 5.06 -8.20
C LYS A 35 -5.88 4.39 -7.07
N HIS A 36 -4.55 4.52 -7.05
CA HIS A 36 -3.69 3.64 -6.24
C HIS A 36 -2.78 4.32 -5.22
N ARG A 37 -2.79 5.65 -5.16
CA ARG A 37 -2.01 6.42 -4.17
C ARG A 37 -2.48 6.19 -2.74
N CYS A 38 -1.54 6.24 -1.79
CA CYS A 38 -1.79 6.34 -0.35
C CYS A 38 -2.85 7.41 -0.02
N GLY A 39 -3.72 7.11 0.95
CA GLY A 39 -4.78 8.04 1.34
C GLY A 39 -4.43 8.96 2.50
N PHE A 40 -3.51 8.55 3.39
CA PHE A 40 -2.96 9.39 4.46
C PHE A 40 -2.57 10.79 3.95
N ASP A 41 -1.82 10.84 2.85
CA ASP A 41 -1.29 12.08 2.28
C ASP A 41 -2.35 13.05 1.76
N ALA A 42 -3.44 12.51 1.20
CA ALA A 42 -4.55 13.28 0.69
C ALA A 42 -5.24 14.03 1.83
N MET A 43 -5.37 13.36 2.98
CA MET A 43 -5.94 13.92 4.20
C MET A 43 -4.98 14.90 4.90
N MET A 44 -3.70 14.54 5.03
CA MET A 44 -2.70 15.35 5.74
C MET A 44 -2.57 16.78 5.19
N LYS A 45 -2.79 16.99 3.89
CA LYS A 45 -2.82 18.32 3.25
C LYS A 45 -3.82 19.32 3.85
N LYS A 46 -4.83 18.87 4.63
CA LYS A 46 -5.74 19.74 5.39
C LYS A 46 -5.38 19.81 6.89
N TYR A 47 -4.67 18.82 7.41
CA TYR A 47 -4.37 18.62 8.84
C TYR A 47 -2.85 18.67 9.12
N ASP A 48 -2.14 19.54 8.39
CA ASP A 48 -0.68 19.79 8.39
C ASP A 48 -0.03 19.95 9.78
N ARG A 49 -0.84 20.27 10.79
CA ARG A 49 -0.50 20.12 12.21
C ARG A 49 -1.50 19.16 12.82
N LEU A 50 -1.06 17.97 13.18
CA LEU A 50 -1.81 17.09 14.07
C LEU A 50 -2.06 17.85 15.39
N PRO A 51 -3.31 18.15 15.78
CA PRO A 51 -3.64 18.53 17.13
C PRO A 51 -3.66 17.22 17.91
N THR A 52 -2.47 16.69 18.22
CA THR A 52 -2.38 15.41 18.92
C THR A 52 -2.64 15.66 20.39
N ALA A 53 -3.85 15.34 20.86
CA ALA A 53 -4.14 15.45 22.28
C ALA A 53 -3.23 14.47 23.07
N VAL A 54 -2.47 15.00 24.03
CA VAL A 54 -1.56 14.22 24.87
C VAL A 54 -2.34 13.73 26.09
N VAL A 55 -2.33 12.41 26.31
CA VAL A 55 -3.19 11.73 27.29
C VAL A 55 -2.36 10.87 28.23
N ARG A 56 -2.72 10.92 29.51
CA ARG A 56 -2.15 10.07 30.56
C ARG A 56 -3.13 8.98 30.98
N GLU A 57 -2.61 7.78 31.28
CA GLU A 57 -3.39 6.69 31.89
C GLU A 57 -4.13 7.13 33.17
N VAL A 58 -5.35 6.63 33.36
CA VAL A 58 -6.17 6.96 34.54
C VAL A 58 -5.54 6.43 35.84
N PRO A 59 -5.38 7.25 36.91
CA PRO A 59 -4.95 6.78 38.23
C PRO A 59 -6.05 5.96 38.94
N ARG A 60 -5.69 4.80 39.52
CA ARG A 60 -6.57 4.07 40.45
C ARG A 60 -6.66 4.81 41.79
N ARG A 61 -7.85 4.80 42.41
CA ARG A 61 -8.02 5.15 43.84
C ARG A 61 -7.71 3.92 44.70
N GLY A 62 -6.63 4.00 45.48
CA GLY A 62 -6.30 3.00 46.50
C GLY A 62 -5.32 1.92 46.03
N GLN A 63 -4.36 1.63 46.92
CA GLN A 63 -3.25 0.66 46.77
C GLN A 63 -2.26 0.97 45.61
N GLY A 64 -0.96 0.75 45.76
CA GLY A 64 -0.24 0.00 46.80
C GLY A 64 0.30 -1.30 46.19
N ALA A 65 1.61 -1.50 46.23
CA ALA A 65 2.25 -2.60 45.51
C ALA A 65 1.99 -3.97 46.16
N VAL A 66 1.62 -4.96 45.33
CA VAL A 66 2.07 -6.37 45.33
C VAL A 66 1.23 -7.18 44.31
N GLN A 67 1.84 -8.24 43.75
CA GLN A 67 1.23 -9.32 42.94
C GLN A 67 0.54 -8.95 41.60
N ALA A 68 1.33 -9.04 40.53
CA ALA A 68 0.89 -9.80 39.36
C ALA A 68 0.93 -11.32 39.66
N TYR A 69 0.25 -12.15 38.86
CA TYR A 69 0.72 -13.47 38.36
C TYR A 69 -0.40 -14.18 37.58
N THR A 70 -0.16 -14.40 36.29
CA THR A 70 -0.76 -15.49 35.49
C THR A 70 0.30 -15.97 34.50
N ALA A 71 0.36 -17.27 34.22
CA ALA A 71 1.57 -17.92 33.70
C ALA A 71 1.96 -17.48 32.28
N ALA A 72 3.25 -17.22 32.09
CA ALA A 72 3.90 -17.12 30.78
C ALA A 72 4.60 -18.45 30.43
N SER A 73 4.77 -18.70 29.13
CA SER A 73 5.71 -19.70 28.61
C SER A 73 7.16 -19.20 28.77
N GLU A 74 8.13 -20.11 28.90
CA GLU A 74 9.50 -19.75 29.29
C GLU A 74 10.26 -18.98 28.19
N GLY A 75 10.85 -17.84 28.58
CA GLY A 75 11.68 -16.97 27.74
C GLY A 75 11.03 -15.61 27.47
N TRP A 76 11.81 -14.53 27.65
CA TRP A 76 11.40 -13.12 27.44
C TRP A 76 10.33 -12.58 28.43
N ASP A 77 10.64 -12.56 29.73
CA ASP A 77 9.86 -11.81 30.74
C ASP A 77 10.49 -10.44 31.04
N ASP A 78 10.36 -9.50 30.09
CA ASP A 78 10.85 -8.11 30.20
C ASP A 78 9.75 -7.04 29.96
N GLY A 79 8.49 -7.50 29.94
CA GLY A 79 7.28 -6.68 29.91
C GLY A 79 6.78 -6.26 28.53
N TRP A 80 7.29 -6.85 27.44
CA TRP A 80 6.79 -6.63 26.09
C TRP A 80 5.81 -7.73 25.65
N ALA A 81 4.81 -7.38 24.83
CA ALA A 81 3.88 -8.33 24.21
C ALA A 81 3.37 -7.81 22.85
N PRO A 82 2.84 -8.68 21.97
CA PRO A 82 2.23 -8.29 20.69
C PRO A 82 1.25 -7.11 20.80
N ILE A 83 1.31 -6.16 19.87
CA ILE A 83 0.48 -4.96 19.90
C ILE A 83 -1.02 -5.27 19.75
N ARG A 84 -1.83 -4.79 20.71
CA ARG A 84 -3.30 -4.97 20.71
C ARG A 84 -3.97 -3.78 20.03
N ILE A 85 -4.22 -3.86 18.73
CA ILE A 85 -5.01 -2.87 18.01
C ILE A 85 -6.49 -3.24 18.11
N LYS A 86 -7.34 -2.28 18.52
CA LYS A 86 -8.80 -2.42 18.57
C LYS A 86 -9.51 -1.44 17.63
N VAL A 87 -10.75 -1.73 17.27
CA VAL A 87 -11.55 -0.94 16.31
C VAL A 87 -12.87 -0.46 16.95
N SER A 88 -13.23 0.80 16.70
CA SER A 88 -14.57 1.34 17.00
C SER A 88 -15.27 1.63 15.67
N ALA A 89 -16.46 1.06 15.46
CA ALA A 89 -17.13 1.02 14.16
C ALA A 89 -18.48 1.78 14.12
N GLU A 90 -18.78 2.61 15.13
CA GLU A 90 -20.06 3.33 15.29
C GLU A 90 -20.56 4.01 13.99
N ASP A 91 -19.68 4.72 13.28
CA ASP A 91 -20.01 5.39 12.02
C ASP A 91 -20.46 4.42 10.91
N MET A 92 -20.00 3.16 10.93
CA MET A 92 -20.46 2.11 10.03
C MET A 92 -21.88 1.63 10.36
N HIS A 93 -22.43 1.98 11.52
CA HIS A 93 -23.76 1.57 11.99
C HIS A 93 -24.76 2.73 12.07
N ASP A 94 -24.31 3.98 12.29
CA ASP A 94 -25.14 5.19 12.18
C ASP A 94 -25.47 5.50 10.71
N PRO A 95 -26.75 5.42 10.27
CA PRO A 95 -27.14 5.68 8.87
C PRO A 95 -26.88 7.11 8.41
N LEU A 96 -26.63 8.07 9.31
CA LEU A 96 -26.24 9.45 8.98
C LEU A 96 -24.72 9.59 8.71
N LYS A 97 -23.92 8.58 9.08
CA LYS A 97 -22.45 8.56 8.94
C LYS A 97 -21.92 7.74 7.77
N HIS A 98 -22.78 6.99 7.08
CA HIS A 98 -22.46 6.27 5.84
C HIS A 98 -23.57 6.40 4.80
N CYS A 99 -23.27 6.04 3.56
CA CYS A 99 -24.24 5.98 2.46
C CYS A 99 -25.11 4.72 2.60
N THR A 100 -26.43 4.90 2.74
CA THR A 100 -27.41 3.80 2.90
C THR A 100 -28.14 3.45 1.61
N ALA A 101 -28.26 4.41 0.68
CA ALA A 101 -28.82 4.26 -0.64
C ALA A 101 -28.17 5.22 -1.66
N ALA A 102 -28.26 4.89 -2.95
CA ALA A 102 -27.91 5.86 -4.00
C ALA A 102 -28.84 7.07 -3.95
N GLY A 103 -28.28 8.27 -4.12
CA GLY A 103 -28.99 9.55 -3.96
C GLY A 103 -29.00 10.10 -2.52
N ASP A 104 -28.46 9.37 -1.54
CA ASP A 104 -28.25 9.89 -0.18
C ASP A 104 -27.39 11.16 -0.20
N LEU A 105 -27.82 12.20 0.50
CA LEU A 105 -26.97 13.35 0.82
C LEU A 105 -26.25 13.07 2.14
N ARG A 106 -24.91 13.18 2.14
CA ARG A 106 -24.07 13.01 3.34
C ARG A 106 -23.00 14.11 3.40
N ILE A 107 -22.54 14.43 4.61
CA ILE A 107 -21.40 15.33 4.81
C ILE A 107 -20.15 14.46 4.90
N ASN A 108 -19.17 14.71 4.04
CA ASN A 108 -17.91 13.98 4.08
C ASN A 108 -16.94 14.51 5.15
N HIS A 109 -15.88 13.75 5.37
CA HIS A 109 -14.72 14.04 6.24
C HIS A 109 -14.07 15.43 6.05
N TYR A 110 -14.37 16.15 4.96
CA TYR A 110 -13.88 17.49 4.71
C TYR A 110 -14.85 18.61 5.13
N GLY A 111 -16.07 18.27 5.53
CA GLY A 111 -17.17 19.22 5.80
C GLY A 111 -17.96 19.60 4.55
N ARG A 112 -17.89 18.81 3.46
CA ARG A 112 -18.59 19.06 2.19
C ARG A 112 -19.75 18.09 2.01
N ALA A 113 -20.88 18.58 1.51
CA ALA A 113 -21.95 17.71 1.05
C ALA A 113 -21.52 16.90 -0.18
N ILE A 114 -21.84 15.61 -0.18
CA ILE A 114 -21.74 14.71 -1.33
C ILE A 114 -23.10 14.03 -1.55
N THR A 115 -23.33 13.58 -2.78
CA THR A 115 -24.42 12.66 -3.13
C THR A 115 -23.83 11.28 -3.32
N CYS A 116 -24.34 10.27 -2.62
CA CYS A 116 -23.88 8.89 -2.74
C CYS A 116 -24.33 8.28 -4.08
N GLU A 117 -23.41 7.63 -4.80
CA GLU A 117 -23.71 6.79 -5.96
C GLU A 117 -24.03 5.35 -5.54
N THR A 118 -24.40 4.47 -6.47
CA THR A 118 -24.70 3.06 -6.16
C THR A 118 -23.51 2.35 -5.52
N ASP A 119 -22.30 2.58 -6.05
CA ASP A 119 -21.08 1.93 -5.56
C ASP A 119 -20.58 2.51 -4.23
N ASP A 120 -21.17 3.62 -3.75
CA ASP A 120 -20.85 4.23 -2.45
C ASP A 120 -21.59 3.56 -1.27
N VAL A 121 -22.62 2.76 -1.52
CA VAL A 121 -23.49 2.22 -0.47
C VAL A 121 -22.75 1.21 0.41
N LEU A 122 -22.85 1.39 1.73
CA LEU A 122 -22.33 0.42 2.70
C LEU A 122 -23.30 -0.74 2.86
N THR A 123 -23.02 -1.86 2.19
CA THR A 123 -23.73 -3.12 2.38
C THR A 123 -23.20 -3.88 3.60
N GLU A 124 -24.00 -4.77 4.18
CA GLU A 124 -23.56 -5.66 5.28
C GLU A 124 -22.39 -6.56 4.84
N GLU A 125 -22.34 -6.97 3.58
CA GLU A 125 -21.21 -7.69 2.99
C GLU A 125 -19.92 -6.86 3.05
N ARG A 126 -19.96 -5.59 2.60
CA ARG A 126 -18.80 -4.68 2.67
C ARG A 126 -18.38 -4.39 4.11
N ARG A 127 -19.35 -4.20 5.02
CA ARG A 127 -19.12 -4.05 6.48
C ARG A 127 -18.41 -5.28 7.05
N SER A 128 -18.89 -6.48 6.70
CA SER A 128 -18.33 -7.76 7.13
C SER A 128 -16.90 -7.97 6.60
N ILE A 129 -16.65 -7.73 5.31
CA ILE A 129 -15.32 -7.86 4.70
C ILE A 129 -14.29 -6.98 5.43
N ILE A 130 -14.62 -5.73 5.73
CA ILE A 130 -13.69 -4.84 6.44
C ILE A 130 -13.49 -5.28 7.89
N LEU A 131 -14.56 -5.51 8.67
CA LEU A 131 -14.47 -5.77 10.10
C LEU A 131 -14.02 -7.20 10.46
N ARG A 132 -14.32 -8.21 9.64
CA ARG A 132 -14.08 -9.64 9.91
C ARG A 132 -12.97 -10.29 9.08
N GLN A 133 -12.42 -9.60 8.08
CA GLN A 133 -11.36 -10.15 7.22
C GLN A 133 -10.18 -9.17 7.03
N ILE A 134 -10.43 -7.98 6.47
CA ILE A 134 -9.36 -7.05 6.09
C ILE A 134 -8.67 -6.42 7.31
N LEU A 135 -9.42 -5.83 8.26
CA LEU A 135 -8.83 -5.26 9.47
C LEU A 135 -8.18 -6.31 10.37
N PRO A 136 -8.78 -7.48 10.65
CA PRO A 136 -8.12 -8.54 11.43
C PRO A 136 -6.78 -8.99 10.84
N ALA A 137 -6.72 -9.27 9.53
CA ALA A 137 -5.48 -9.70 8.88
C ALA A 137 -4.42 -8.59 8.89
N ALA A 138 -4.81 -7.32 8.69
CA ALA A 138 -3.89 -6.18 8.74
C ALA A 138 -3.38 -5.89 10.17
N ILE A 139 -4.22 -6.09 11.19
CA ILE A 139 -3.84 -6.01 12.61
C ILE A 139 -2.91 -7.17 12.98
N GLN A 140 -3.19 -8.38 12.51
CA GLN A 140 -2.33 -9.55 12.71
C GLN A 140 -0.94 -9.34 12.12
N LEU A 141 -0.83 -8.78 10.90
CA LEU A 141 0.46 -8.45 10.30
C LEU A 141 1.32 -7.56 11.20
N HIS A 142 0.73 -6.57 11.88
CA HIS A 142 1.43 -5.74 12.87
C HIS A 142 1.68 -6.48 14.19
N ALA A 143 0.71 -7.24 14.72
CA ALA A 143 0.84 -7.95 16.00
C ALA A 143 1.93 -9.03 16.01
N GLU A 144 2.13 -9.74 14.90
CA GLU A 144 3.21 -10.72 14.72
C GLU A 144 4.61 -10.10 14.70
N ARG A 145 4.68 -8.79 14.40
CA ARG A 145 5.91 -8.07 14.01
C ARG A 145 6.33 -6.99 14.99
N LEU A 146 5.39 -6.39 15.71
CA LEU A 146 5.60 -5.29 16.66
C LEU A 146 5.07 -5.69 18.05
N SER A 147 6.00 -5.85 18.98
CA SER A 147 5.68 -5.89 20.41
C SER A 147 5.71 -4.48 21.00
N VAL A 148 4.86 -4.24 21.99
CA VAL A 148 4.82 -3.01 22.80
C VAL A 148 4.87 -3.36 24.28
N ARG A 149 5.18 -2.39 25.13
CA ARG A 149 4.88 -2.51 26.58
C ARG A 149 3.38 -2.25 26.78
N PRO A 150 2.57 -3.25 27.18
CA PRO A 150 1.11 -3.12 27.11
C PRO A 150 0.58 -1.96 27.96
N VAL A 151 -0.29 -1.14 27.37
CA VAL A 151 -1.06 -0.13 28.13
C VAL A 151 -1.88 -0.87 29.18
N ALA A 152 -1.63 -0.54 30.45
CA ALA A 152 -2.07 -1.35 31.59
C ALA A 152 -3.41 -0.89 32.18
N ARG A 153 -3.94 0.23 31.69
CA ARG A 153 -5.09 0.95 32.26
C ARG A 153 -6.00 1.53 31.18
N PRO A 154 -7.24 1.91 31.52
CA PRO A 154 -8.09 2.66 30.61
C PRO A 154 -7.43 3.99 30.20
N VAL A 155 -7.50 4.32 28.91
CA VAL A 155 -7.08 5.61 28.35
C VAL A 155 -8.34 6.40 27.97
N VAL A 156 -8.56 7.53 28.64
CA VAL A 156 -9.71 8.40 28.38
C VAL A 156 -9.41 9.30 27.18
N ILE A 157 -10.26 9.23 26.16
CA ILE A 157 -10.14 10.05 24.96
C ILE A 157 -10.70 11.46 25.24
N PRO A 158 -9.96 12.55 25.00
CA PRO A 158 -10.45 13.91 25.19
C PRO A 158 -11.69 14.23 24.36
N GLN A 159 -12.51 15.17 24.80
CA GLN A 159 -13.77 15.53 24.13
C GLN A 159 -13.60 16.46 22.91
N THR A 160 -12.43 17.10 22.76
CA THR A 160 -12.15 18.07 21.70
C THR A 160 -10.67 18.08 21.35
N GLY A 161 -10.35 18.51 20.13
CA GLY A 161 -8.97 18.69 19.69
C GLY A 161 -8.29 17.36 19.35
N LEU A 162 -9.03 16.44 18.74
CA LEU A 162 -8.54 15.16 18.23
C LEU A 162 -8.18 15.22 16.74
N GLY A 163 -8.42 16.35 16.07
CA GLY A 163 -8.08 16.57 14.67
C GLY A 163 -9.02 15.82 13.73
N MET A 164 -8.52 14.77 13.07
CA MET A 164 -9.37 14.00 12.14
C MET A 164 -10.45 13.20 12.89
N CYS A 165 -10.14 12.71 14.10
CA CYS A 165 -11.10 11.98 14.91
C CYS A 165 -12.28 12.83 15.42
N ASP A 166 -12.18 14.18 15.41
CA ASP A 166 -13.31 15.06 15.77
C ASP A 166 -14.51 14.93 14.80
N ASN A 167 -14.37 14.20 13.67
CA ASN A 167 -15.46 13.91 12.71
C ASN A 167 -16.14 12.54 12.94
N PHE A 168 -15.53 11.66 13.73
CA PHE A 168 -15.97 10.28 13.95
C PHE A 168 -16.85 10.19 15.21
N THR A 169 -17.80 9.26 15.24
CA THR A 169 -18.57 8.98 16.46
C THR A 169 -17.69 8.18 17.42
N ILE A 170 -17.28 8.83 18.51
CA ILE A 170 -16.53 8.23 19.60
C ILE A 170 -17.51 7.88 20.73
N PRO A 171 -17.65 6.59 21.11
CA PRO A 171 -18.50 6.18 22.22
C PRO A 171 -18.27 7.00 23.51
N LEU A 172 -19.36 7.45 24.15
CA LEU A 172 -19.31 8.24 25.39
C LEU A 172 -18.47 7.57 26.49
N ARG A 173 -18.40 6.24 26.50
CA ARG A 173 -17.56 5.47 27.43
C ARG A 173 -16.06 5.65 27.21
N HIS A 174 -15.58 5.92 25.99
CA HIS A 174 -14.18 6.26 25.74
C HIS A 174 -13.81 7.64 26.31
N HIS A 175 -14.77 8.57 26.34
CA HIS A 175 -14.62 9.89 26.97
C HIS A 175 -14.78 9.91 28.49
N THR A 176 -15.19 8.82 29.13
CA THR A 176 -15.54 8.80 30.57
C THR A 176 -14.87 7.68 31.36
N VAL A 177 -14.92 6.44 30.87
CA VAL A 177 -14.26 5.26 31.46
C VAL A 177 -12.88 5.03 30.83
N GLY A 178 -12.77 5.25 29.52
CA GLY A 178 -11.57 5.06 28.73
C GLY A 178 -11.47 3.70 28.05
N VAL A 179 -10.74 3.67 26.93
CA VAL A 179 -10.49 2.46 26.13
C VAL A 179 -9.58 1.52 26.92
N SER A 180 -9.96 0.24 27.02
CA SER A 180 -9.28 -0.76 27.85
C SER A 180 -8.86 -1.98 27.04
N GLY A 181 -7.71 -2.58 27.40
CA GLY A 181 -7.21 -3.80 26.75
C GLY A 181 -6.72 -3.59 25.31
N ALA A 182 -6.35 -2.35 24.96
CA ALA A 182 -5.82 -1.95 23.67
C ALA A 182 -4.52 -1.15 23.87
N ASP A 183 -3.63 -1.18 22.89
CA ASP A 183 -2.44 -0.34 22.77
C ASP A 183 -2.59 0.72 21.68
N MET A 184 -3.51 0.49 20.73
CA MET A 184 -4.06 1.50 19.82
C MET A 184 -5.55 1.23 19.58
N ILE A 185 -6.36 2.28 19.42
CA ILE A 185 -7.74 2.22 18.91
C ILE A 185 -7.86 2.93 17.56
N LEU A 186 -8.54 2.30 16.60
CA LEU A 186 -8.91 2.87 15.31
C LEU A 186 -10.42 3.17 15.30
N TYR A 187 -10.79 4.45 15.18
CA TYR A 187 -12.15 4.86 14.84
C TYR A 187 -12.32 4.71 13.33
N ALA A 188 -13.08 3.70 12.91
CA ALA A 188 -13.15 3.25 11.52
C ALA A 188 -14.53 3.51 10.89
N ASN A 189 -14.53 3.96 9.63
CA ASN A 189 -15.74 4.11 8.80
C ASN A 189 -15.50 3.51 7.40
N ILE A 190 -16.58 3.25 6.66
CA ILE A 190 -16.58 2.87 5.25
C ILE A 190 -17.40 3.92 4.50
N PHE A 191 -16.72 4.97 4.04
CA PHE A 191 -17.34 6.18 3.50
C PHE A 191 -16.64 6.62 2.21
N PRO A 192 -17.36 7.15 1.20
CA PRO A 192 -16.77 7.58 -0.07
C PRO A 192 -15.60 8.55 0.08
N THR A 193 -14.50 8.24 -0.59
CA THR A 193 -13.30 9.06 -0.66
C THR A 193 -12.85 9.19 -2.11
N SER A 194 -12.14 10.26 -2.45
CA SER A 194 -11.76 10.57 -3.83
C SER A 194 -10.28 10.25 -4.05
N GLY A 195 -10.01 9.10 -4.67
CA GLY A 195 -8.66 8.64 -5.02
C GLY A 195 -8.24 7.34 -4.32
N PRO A 196 -8.02 7.33 -2.99
CA PRO A 196 -7.35 6.24 -2.29
C PRO A 196 -8.30 5.13 -1.82
N THR A 197 -7.82 3.88 -1.84
CA THR A 197 -8.54 2.71 -1.32
C THR A 197 -8.89 2.80 0.17
N ALA A 198 -8.00 3.37 0.97
CA ALA A 198 -8.22 3.63 2.39
C ALA A 198 -7.36 4.82 2.85
N TRP A 199 -7.57 5.29 4.07
CA TRP A 199 -6.64 6.18 4.79
C TRP A 199 -6.72 5.95 6.30
N ALA A 200 -5.63 6.16 7.06
CA ALA A 200 -5.69 6.29 8.52
C ALA A 200 -4.68 7.29 9.11
N ILE A 201 -5.10 8.09 10.10
CA ILE A 201 -4.36 9.23 10.66
C ILE A 201 -4.40 9.17 12.21
N PRO A 202 -3.26 9.35 12.91
CA PRO A 202 -3.23 9.43 14.37
C PRO A 202 -3.86 10.72 14.91
N CYS A 203 -4.53 10.61 16.06
CA CYS A 203 -5.30 11.65 16.75
C CYS A 203 -4.83 11.88 18.21
N VAL A 204 -4.46 10.82 18.92
CA VAL A 204 -4.09 10.85 20.35
C VAL A 204 -2.72 10.22 20.56
N ARG A 205 -1.93 10.79 21.47
CA ARG A 205 -0.60 10.32 21.88
C ARG A 205 -0.52 10.21 23.39
N LEU A 206 0.21 9.24 23.90
CA LEU A 206 0.45 9.09 25.34
C LEU A 206 1.68 9.88 25.80
N ASP A 207 1.80 10.10 27.11
CA ASP A 207 2.97 10.74 27.73
C ASP A 207 4.32 10.07 27.36
N ASP A 208 4.32 8.78 26.99
CA ASP A 208 5.50 8.02 26.56
C ASP A 208 5.89 8.23 25.08
N GLY A 209 5.10 9.00 24.32
CA GLY A 209 5.32 9.30 22.91
C GLY A 209 4.61 8.38 21.91
N ARG A 210 4.01 7.27 22.38
CA ARG A 210 3.23 6.31 21.56
C ARG A 210 1.93 6.92 21.06
N LEU A 211 1.55 6.59 19.83
CA LEU A 211 0.25 6.96 19.25
C LEU A 211 -0.78 5.91 19.69
N PHE A 212 -1.93 6.38 20.19
CA PHE A 212 -2.93 5.53 20.84
C PHE A 212 -4.32 5.56 20.19
N ALA A 213 -4.74 6.67 19.61
CA ALA A 213 -6.00 6.71 18.86
C ALA A 213 -5.77 7.25 17.46
N ALA A 214 -6.45 6.68 16.48
CA ALA A 214 -6.41 7.09 15.08
C ALA A 214 -7.82 7.08 14.47
N ALA A 215 -8.04 7.89 13.44
CA ALA A 215 -9.19 7.82 12.55
C ALA A 215 -8.80 7.03 11.30
N GLY A 216 -9.70 6.21 10.76
CA GLY A 216 -9.47 5.47 9.53
C GLY A 216 -10.73 5.29 8.70
N ASN A 217 -10.55 5.16 7.38
CA ASN A 217 -11.65 5.08 6.44
C ASN A 217 -11.32 4.20 5.24
N PHE A 218 -12.28 3.40 4.78
CA PHE A 218 -12.16 2.58 3.58
C PHE A 218 -13.15 3.06 2.51
N ASP A 219 -12.74 3.10 1.24
CA ASP A 219 -13.63 3.42 0.10
C ASP A 219 -14.60 2.25 -0.14
N PRO A 220 -15.94 2.44 -0.01
CA PRO A 220 -16.93 1.42 -0.33
C PRO A 220 -16.72 0.77 -1.70
N ARG A 221 -16.23 1.54 -2.69
CA ARG A 221 -16.01 1.10 -4.08
C ARG A 221 -14.85 0.12 -4.24
N GLN A 222 -13.92 0.06 -3.27
CA GLN A 222 -12.71 -0.77 -3.32
C GLN A 222 -12.76 -1.97 -2.37
N VAL A 223 -13.84 -2.13 -1.59
CA VAL A 223 -13.98 -3.22 -0.62
C VAL A 223 -14.10 -4.57 -1.33
N ALA A 224 -13.03 -5.36 -1.25
CA ALA A 224 -12.94 -6.73 -1.76
C ALA A 224 -11.99 -7.55 -0.89
N VAL A 225 -12.21 -8.87 -0.82
CA VAL A 225 -11.34 -9.83 -0.11
C VAL A 225 -10.11 -10.12 -0.96
N THR A 226 -9.07 -9.29 -0.83
CA THR A 226 -7.81 -9.44 -1.57
C THR A 226 -6.61 -9.21 -0.66
N SER A 227 -5.48 -9.88 -0.96
CA SER A 227 -4.21 -9.65 -0.28
C SER A 227 -3.77 -8.19 -0.37
N ARG A 228 -3.94 -7.56 -1.54
CA ARG A 228 -3.67 -6.13 -1.75
C ARG A 228 -4.45 -5.25 -0.76
N ASN A 229 -5.74 -5.50 -0.55
CA ASN A 229 -6.54 -4.72 0.40
C ASN A 229 -6.10 -4.93 1.86
N VAL A 230 -5.64 -6.14 2.23
CA VAL A 230 -4.98 -6.36 3.54
C VAL A 230 -3.69 -5.55 3.65
N ARG A 231 -2.88 -5.44 2.58
CA ARG A 231 -1.64 -4.64 2.60
C ARG A 231 -1.90 -3.13 2.62
N VAL A 232 -2.91 -2.63 1.90
CA VAL A 232 -3.35 -1.23 2.05
C VAL A 232 -3.83 -0.95 3.47
N ALA A 233 -4.62 -1.85 4.07
CA ALA A 233 -5.05 -1.69 5.47
C ALA A 233 -3.86 -1.73 6.46
N ALA A 234 -2.85 -2.58 6.21
CA ALA A 234 -1.64 -2.63 7.03
C ALA A 234 -0.74 -1.39 6.85
N HIS A 235 -0.65 -0.85 5.63
CA HIS A 235 0.04 0.40 5.31
C HIS A 235 -0.56 1.59 6.07
N GLU A 236 -1.88 1.76 5.99
CA GLU A 236 -2.59 2.83 6.69
C GLU A 236 -2.54 2.65 8.22
N LEU A 237 -2.62 1.42 8.73
CA LEU A 237 -2.30 1.13 10.14
C LEU A 237 -0.85 1.50 10.51
N GLY A 238 0.10 1.40 9.57
CA GLY A 238 1.47 1.86 9.75
C GLY A 238 1.57 3.38 9.94
N HIS A 239 0.80 4.17 9.18
CA HIS A 239 0.67 5.61 9.41
C HIS A 239 0.01 5.94 10.76
N ALA A 240 -1.03 5.20 11.14
CA ALA A 240 -1.68 5.33 12.46
C ALA A 240 -0.72 5.04 13.63
N LEU A 241 0.17 4.06 13.47
CA LEU A 241 1.24 3.72 14.43
C LEU A 241 2.44 4.70 14.39
N GLY A 242 2.49 5.61 13.40
CA GLY A 242 3.45 6.70 13.37
C GLY A 242 4.58 6.57 12.36
N PHE A 243 4.48 5.66 11.38
CA PHE A 243 5.32 5.73 10.19
C PHE A 243 4.87 6.93 9.33
N ALA A 244 5.31 8.13 9.68
CA ALA A 244 4.86 9.37 9.04
C ALA A 244 5.80 10.55 9.32
N ARG A 245 5.88 11.49 8.37
CA ARG A 245 6.70 12.72 8.44
C ARG A 245 6.67 13.43 9.79
N VAL A 246 5.49 13.63 10.37
CA VAL A 246 5.32 14.38 11.64
C VAL A 246 6.00 13.65 12.81
N GLN A 247 5.92 12.32 12.85
CA GLN A 247 6.55 11.53 13.91
C GLN A 247 8.07 11.46 13.70
N PHE A 248 8.52 11.20 12.47
CA PHE A 248 9.95 11.18 12.13
C PHE A 248 10.64 12.51 12.44
N LEU A 249 9.99 13.65 12.19
CA LEU A 249 10.50 14.98 12.56
C LEU A 249 10.50 15.21 14.08
N THR A 250 9.44 14.77 14.77
CA THR A 250 9.32 14.90 16.24
C THR A 250 10.43 14.12 16.95
N LEU A 251 10.71 12.89 16.50
CA LEU A 251 11.74 12.00 17.00
C LEU A 251 13.14 12.27 16.39
N ARG A 252 13.28 13.27 15.51
CA ARG A 252 14.53 13.69 14.84
C ARG A 252 15.22 12.57 14.06
N MET A 253 14.43 11.72 13.41
CA MET A 253 14.89 10.52 12.70
C MET A 253 15.42 10.81 11.28
N ILE A 254 15.05 11.96 10.71
CA ILE A 254 15.40 12.38 9.35
C ILE A 254 16.74 13.14 9.33
N SER A 255 17.60 12.81 8.36
CA SER A 255 18.76 13.61 7.97
C SER A 255 18.69 14.02 6.49
N GLU A 256 19.45 15.05 6.12
CA GLU A 256 19.55 15.58 4.75
C GLU A 256 20.91 15.22 4.15
N ILE A 257 20.93 14.45 3.06
CA ILE A 257 22.16 14.07 2.35
C ILE A 257 22.28 14.90 1.06
N PRO A 258 23.38 15.65 0.85
CA PRO A 258 23.54 16.52 -0.33
C PRO A 258 23.97 15.76 -1.59
N ASN A 259 23.69 16.35 -2.76
CA ASN A 259 24.22 15.97 -4.08
C ASN A 259 23.90 14.53 -4.59
N VAL A 260 22.96 13.82 -3.97
CA VAL A 260 22.61 12.44 -4.34
C VAL A 260 21.93 12.39 -5.72
N ARG A 261 22.48 11.59 -6.66
CA ARG A 261 21.98 11.43 -8.04
C ARG A 261 21.77 12.72 -8.85
N GLY A 262 22.40 13.82 -8.45
CA GLY A 262 22.22 15.15 -9.05
C GLY A 262 21.11 16.00 -8.40
N ARG A 263 20.39 15.49 -7.40
CA ARG A 263 19.51 16.32 -6.54
C ARG A 263 20.37 17.14 -5.58
N PRO A 264 20.00 18.40 -5.26
CA PRO A 264 20.77 19.22 -4.32
C PRO A 264 20.81 18.61 -2.91
N LYS A 265 19.71 17.96 -2.50
CA LYS A 265 19.56 17.17 -1.27
C LYS A 265 18.53 16.05 -1.47
N VAL A 266 18.60 15.03 -0.63
CA VAL A 266 17.56 14.03 -0.38
C VAL A 266 17.40 13.82 1.12
N SER A 267 16.17 13.55 1.56
CA SER A 267 15.88 13.24 2.97
C SER A 267 15.93 11.73 3.22
N VAL A 268 16.61 11.31 4.28
CA VAL A 268 16.79 9.89 4.65
C VAL A 268 16.37 9.64 6.10
N LEU A 269 15.84 8.45 6.41
CA LEU A 269 15.83 7.95 7.79
C LEU A 269 17.23 7.43 8.14
N SER A 270 17.86 8.08 9.12
CA SER A 270 19.27 7.89 9.49
C SER A 270 19.47 7.33 10.90
N THR A 271 18.42 6.82 11.52
CA THR A 271 18.45 6.28 12.89
C THR A 271 19.22 4.94 12.96
N PRO A 272 19.71 4.53 14.15
CA PRO A 272 20.73 3.48 14.25
C PRO A 272 20.34 2.13 13.65
N LYS A 273 19.14 1.60 13.96
CA LYS A 273 18.71 0.29 13.44
C LYS A 273 18.36 0.37 11.97
N THR A 274 17.65 1.41 11.56
CA THR A 274 17.24 1.67 10.17
C THR A 274 18.46 1.81 9.26
N LYS A 275 19.48 2.56 9.69
CA LYS A 275 20.76 2.70 8.98
C LYS A 275 21.52 1.38 8.92
N ALA A 276 21.62 0.64 10.03
CA ALA A 276 22.28 -0.67 10.05
C ALA A 276 21.60 -1.68 9.11
N MET A 277 20.27 -1.74 9.15
CA MET A 277 19.47 -2.59 8.27
C MET A 277 19.61 -2.19 6.80
N ALA A 278 19.62 -0.90 6.47
CA ALA A 278 19.82 -0.43 5.10
C ALA A 278 21.23 -0.72 4.56
N ARG A 279 22.27 -0.59 5.41
CA ARG A 279 23.66 -0.98 5.09
C ARG A 279 23.77 -2.47 4.78
N GLN A 280 23.10 -3.31 5.57
CA GLN A 280 23.04 -4.75 5.36
C GLN A 280 22.25 -5.08 4.09
N TYR A 281 21.03 -4.56 3.95
CA TYR A 281 20.09 -4.86 2.86
C TYR A 281 20.65 -4.52 1.48
N HIS A 282 21.20 -3.31 1.30
CA HIS A 282 21.80 -2.91 0.03
C HIS A 282 23.26 -3.35 -0.10
N ASN A 283 23.85 -4.06 0.86
CA ASN A 283 25.29 -4.35 0.94
C ASN A 283 26.16 -3.09 0.69
N CYS A 284 25.83 -2.00 1.40
CA CYS A 284 26.48 -0.69 1.26
C CYS A 284 26.94 -0.16 2.63
N PRO A 285 28.17 -0.46 3.09
CA PRO A 285 28.63 -0.10 4.43
C PRO A 285 28.69 1.41 4.74
N THR A 286 28.79 2.25 3.71
CA THR A 286 28.88 3.72 3.79
C THR A 286 27.52 4.43 3.90
N LEU A 287 26.40 3.73 3.69
CA LEU A 287 25.08 4.35 3.57
C LEU A 287 24.66 5.12 4.84
N GLU A 288 24.40 6.42 4.74
CA GLU A 288 24.09 7.27 5.92
C GLU A 288 22.60 7.29 6.33
N GLY A 289 21.75 6.58 5.60
CA GLY A 289 20.33 6.38 5.86
C GLY A 289 19.64 5.87 4.59
N ILE A 290 18.38 5.46 4.69
CA ILE A 290 17.58 5.06 3.52
C ILE A 290 16.55 6.16 3.19
N GLU A 291 16.35 6.41 1.90
CA GLU A 291 15.59 7.55 1.40
C GLU A 291 14.10 7.44 1.65
N LEU A 292 13.53 8.55 2.10
CA LEU A 292 12.10 8.77 2.09
C LEU A 292 11.65 9.29 0.72
N GLU A 293 10.38 9.08 0.41
CA GLU A 293 9.74 9.62 -0.78
C GLU A 293 9.70 11.16 -0.71
N ASP A 294 10.00 11.85 -1.82
CA ASP A 294 10.01 13.32 -1.91
C ASP A 294 9.13 13.86 -3.05
N GLU A 295 8.58 12.99 -3.89
CA GLU A 295 7.69 13.35 -5.00
C GLU A 295 6.20 13.36 -4.59
N GLY A 296 5.33 13.84 -5.50
CA GLY A 296 3.88 13.84 -5.29
C GLY A 296 3.33 14.95 -4.37
N GLY A 297 4.22 15.73 -3.76
CA GLY A 297 3.92 17.00 -3.07
C GLY A 297 3.91 16.91 -1.54
N SER A 298 3.67 18.05 -0.87
CA SER A 298 3.93 18.25 0.56
C SER A 298 3.24 17.30 1.55
N GLY A 299 2.15 16.63 1.13
CA GLY A 299 1.49 15.60 1.94
C GLY A 299 2.11 14.21 1.81
N ILE A 300 2.68 13.89 0.63
CA ILE A 300 3.29 12.58 0.30
C ILE A 300 4.75 12.54 0.78
N ALA A 301 5.46 13.65 0.57
CA ALA A 301 6.87 13.75 0.92
C ALA A 301 7.12 13.41 2.41
N LEU A 302 8.11 12.57 2.65
CA LEU A 302 8.65 12.16 3.95
C LEU A 302 7.73 11.26 4.82
N SER A 303 6.66 10.69 4.25
CA SER A 303 5.80 9.70 4.94
C SER A 303 5.97 8.27 4.43
N HIS A 304 6.68 8.07 3.32
CA HIS A 304 6.89 6.77 2.65
C HIS A 304 8.37 6.52 2.37
N TRP A 305 8.72 5.27 2.07
CA TRP A 305 9.98 4.92 1.44
C TRP A 305 10.01 5.37 -0.03
N ARG A 306 11.19 5.78 -0.50
CA ARG A 306 11.40 6.12 -1.91
C ARG A 306 11.16 4.91 -2.82
N LYS A 307 10.09 4.91 -3.61
CA LYS A 307 9.65 3.73 -4.41
C LYS A 307 10.76 3.20 -5.32
N ARG A 308 11.55 4.08 -5.96
CA ARG A 308 12.75 3.70 -6.75
C ARG A 308 13.71 2.75 -6.04
N ASN A 309 13.90 2.89 -4.73
CA ASN A 309 14.93 2.18 -3.98
C ASN A 309 14.37 0.94 -3.26
N MET A 310 13.06 0.92 -3.02
CA MET A 310 12.35 -0.06 -2.19
C MET A 310 10.98 -0.41 -2.81
N ARG A 311 10.95 -0.69 -4.12
CA ARG A 311 9.72 -1.11 -4.83
C ARG A 311 9.10 -2.30 -4.11
N ASP A 312 7.78 -2.33 -4.06
CA ASP A 312 6.96 -3.39 -3.45
C ASP A 312 7.04 -3.50 -1.92
N GLU A 313 7.73 -2.60 -1.22
CA GLU A 313 7.67 -2.50 0.24
C GLU A 313 6.34 -1.89 0.73
N LEU A 314 5.85 -2.38 1.87
CA LEU A 314 4.59 -2.00 2.51
C LEU A 314 4.38 -0.48 2.59
N MET A 315 5.39 0.30 2.97
CA MET A 315 5.32 1.74 3.19
C MET A 315 5.80 2.58 2.00
N THR A 316 5.62 2.11 0.76
CA THR A 316 5.74 2.93 -0.46
C THR A 316 4.43 3.68 -0.75
N SER A 317 4.51 4.87 -1.37
CA SER A 317 3.37 5.79 -1.59
C SER A 317 2.29 5.28 -2.58
N ASP A 318 2.56 4.15 -3.23
CA ASP A 318 1.67 3.41 -4.13
C ASP A 318 1.88 1.92 -3.85
N VAL A 319 0.90 1.29 -3.19
CA VAL A 319 1.03 -0.07 -2.66
C VAL A 319 0.86 -1.09 -3.79
N GLY A 320 2.00 -1.64 -4.24
CA GLY A 320 2.11 -2.83 -5.08
C GLY A 320 1.89 -4.12 -4.27
N VAL A 321 2.91 -4.98 -4.18
CA VAL A 321 2.83 -6.23 -3.41
C VAL A 321 2.70 -5.98 -1.89
N GLY A 322 3.38 -4.95 -1.36
CA GLY A 322 3.22 -4.48 0.02
C GLY A 322 3.93 -5.35 1.07
N LEU A 323 5.19 -5.73 0.80
CA LEU A 323 6.06 -6.55 1.65
C LEU A 323 6.46 -5.80 2.93
N TYR A 324 6.15 -6.37 4.10
CA TYR A 324 6.48 -5.79 5.41
C TYR A 324 7.93 -6.13 5.76
N SER A 325 8.86 -5.30 5.27
CA SER A 325 10.29 -5.59 5.34
C SER A 325 10.92 -5.27 6.70
N ALA A 326 12.13 -5.82 6.89
CA ALA A 326 12.98 -5.49 8.02
C ALA A 326 13.33 -3.99 8.13
N LEU A 327 13.23 -3.21 7.05
CA LEU A 327 13.48 -1.75 7.06
C LEU A 327 12.35 -0.99 7.75
N THR A 328 11.09 -1.30 7.44
CA THR A 328 9.93 -0.74 8.16
C THR A 328 9.92 -1.15 9.63
N LEU A 329 10.30 -2.40 9.93
CA LEU A 329 10.45 -2.86 11.32
C LEU A 329 11.56 -2.11 12.07
N ALA A 330 12.71 -1.89 11.45
CA ALA A 330 13.80 -1.11 12.03
C ALA A 330 13.41 0.36 12.26
N ALA A 331 12.61 0.94 11.37
CA ALA A 331 12.07 2.29 11.51
C ALA A 331 11.08 2.40 12.69
N PHE A 332 10.19 1.41 12.88
CA PHE A 332 9.34 1.36 14.08
C PHE A 332 10.15 1.16 15.36
N GLU A 333 11.12 0.27 15.38
CA GLU A 333 11.92 0.00 16.58
C GLU A 333 12.80 1.20 16.98
N ASP A 334 13.34 1.95 16.01
CA ASP A 334 14.03 3.22 16.25
C ASP A 334 13.11 4.33 16.82
N MET A 335 11.77 4.17 16.81
CA MET A 335 10.86 5.07 17.53
C MET A 335 10.87 4.86 19.06
N GLY A 336 11.47 3.76 19.55
CA GLY A 336 11.67 3.49 20.98
C GLY A 336 10.44 3.01 21.78
N VAL A 337 9.25 2.97 21.17
CA VAL A 337 8.01 2.46 21.81
C VAL A 337 7.58 1.07 21.29
N TYR A 338 8.31 0.52 20.32
CA TYR A 338 8.10 -0.79 19.70
C TYR A 338 9.37 -1.65 19.83
N VAL A 339 9.20 -2.97 19.92
CA VAL A 339 10.24 -3.99 19.72
C VAL A 339 9.88 -4.82 18.49
N ALA A 340 10.81 -4.93 17.54
CA ALA A 340 10.58 -5.58 16.25
C ALA A 340 10.93 -7.09 16.26
N ASN A 341 9.99 -7.91 15.81
CA ASN A 341 10.24 -9.33 15.52
C ASN A 341 10.72 -9.49 14.07
N TYR A 342 12.03 -9.36 13.87
CA TYR A 342 12.66 -9.53 12.55
C TYR A 342 12.52 -10.96 11.97
N SER A 343 12.13 -11.97 12.75
CA SER A 343 11.88 -13.31 12.19
C SER A 343 10.58 -13.40 11.38
N ALA A 344 9.67 -12.44 11.55
CA ALA A 344 8.46 -12.27 10.74
C ALA A 344 8.64 -11.22 9.62
N ALA A 345 9.84 -10.66 9.45
CA ALA A 345 10.15 -9.73 8.36
C ALA A 345 10.03 -10.43 7.00
N GLU A 346 9.37 -9.77 6.06
CA GLU A 346 9.26 -10.29 4.69
C GLU A 346 10.48 -9.85 3.87
N MET A 347 10.97 -10.75 3.04
CA MET A 347 12.12 -10.47 2.17
C MET A 347 11.70 -9.49 1.08
N LEU A 348 12.23 -8.26 1.16
CA LEU A 348 12.20 -7.31 0.05
C LEU A 348 13.26 -7.77 -0.98
N TRP A 349 12.91 -7.84 -2.25
CA TRP A 349 13.81 -8.32 -3.29
C TRP A 349 14.44 -7.17 -4.08
N TRP A 350 13.66 -6.13 -4.34
CA TRP A 350 14.09 -4.97 -5.13
C TRP A 350 15.26 -4.23 -4.47
N GLY A 351 16.42 -4.23 -5.13
CA GLY A 351 17.63 -3.56 -4.63
C GLY A 351 18.36 -4.29 -3.50
N ASN A 352 17.97 -5.52 -3.16
CA ASN A 352 18.72 -6.38 -2.24
C ASN A 352 20.14 -6.64 -2.77
N ASN A 353 21.16 -6.50 -1.93
CA ASN A 353 22.59 -6.61 -2.28
C ASN A 353 23.07 -5.73 -3.45
N SER A 354 22.35 -4.66 -3.81
CA SER A 354 22.67 -3.80 -4.97
C SER A 354 24.03 -3.09 -4.93
N GLY A 355 24.67 -3.04 -3.76
CA GLY A 355 25.75 -2.11 -3.47
C GLY A 355 25.26 -0.65 -3.41
N CYS A 356 26.18 0.26 -3.12
CA CYS A 356 25.91 1.69 -2.99
C CYS A 356 25.46 2.36 -4.31
N GLY A 357 25.82 1.80 -5.47
CA GLY A 357 25.58 2.40 -6.79
C GLY A 357 24.10 2.71 -7.05
N LEU A 358 23.18 1.82 -6.67
CA LEU A 358 21.74 2.02 -6.81
C LEU A 358 21.27 3.30 -6.10
N LEU A 359 21.86 3.62 -4.94
CA LEU A 359 21.46 4.75 -4.10
C LEU A 359 22.20 6.03 -4.50
N GLU A 360 23.50 5.94 -4.77
CA GLU A 360 24.36 7.10 -5.04
C GLU A 360 24.28 7.60 -6.49
N LYS A 361 24.10 6.69 -7.47
CA LYS A 361 24.09 6.99 -8.92
C LYS A 361 22.66 7.05 -9.49
N LYS A 362 22.52 7.73 -10.63
CA LYS A 362 21.33 7.63 -11.48
C LYS A 362 21.09 6.17 -11.89
N CYS A 363 19.83 5.80 -12.12
CA CYS A 363 19.46 4.45 -12.60
C CYS A 363 20.06 4.13 -13.97
N LEU A 364 20.14 5.12 -14.87
CA LEU A 364 20.92 5.04 -16.10
C LEU A 364 21.75 6.31 -16.31
N THR A 365 22.82 6.19 -17.09
CA THR A 365 23.59 7.31 -17.65
C THR A 365 23.77 7.06 -19.15
N ASP A 366 23.44 8.04 -19.99
CA ASP A 366 23.50 7.94 -21.46
C ASP A 366 22.78 6.70 -22.05
N GLY A 367 21.70 6.26 -21.40
CA GLY A 367 20.93 5.06 -21.77
C GLY A 367 21.50 3.72 -21.27
N ILE A 368 22.57 3.74 -20.49
CA ILE A 368 23.24 2.55 -19.95
C ILE A 368 22.96 2.41 -18.45
N THR A 369 22.56 1.23 -18.00
CA THR A 369 22.31 0.87 -16.59
C THR A 369 23.37 -0.10 -16.08
N GLU A 370 23.76 0.03 -14.81
CA GLU A 370 24.55 -0.98 -14.08
C GLU A 370 23.65 -2.08 -13.48
N TYR A 371 22.32 -1.93 -13.58
CA TYR A 371 21.30 -2.73 -12.91
C TYR A 371 20.22 -3.22 -13.90
N LEU A 372 20.63 -4.08 -14.85
CA LEU A 372 19.75 -4.61 -15.91
C LEU A 372 18.56 -5.44 -15.39
N GLU A 373 18.67 -6.02 -14.20
CA GLU A 373 17.58 -6.76 -13.55
C GLU A 373 16.53 -5.85 -12.87
N LEU A 374 16.83 -4.55 -12.70
CA LEU A 374 15.91 -3.57 -12.08
C LEU A 374 15.40 -2.55 -13.11
N PHE A 375 16.28 -2.04 -13.96
CA PHE A 375 15.97 -0.99 -14.94
C PHE A 375 16.17 -1.48 -16.37
N CYS A 376 15.21 -1.18 -17.24
CA CYS A 376 15.27 -1.47 -18.67
C CYS A 376 15.66 -0.21 -19.46
N ASN A 377 16.10 -0.35 -20.72
CA ASN A 377 16.65 0.77 -21.49
C ASN A 377 16.29 0.77 -22.98
N GLN A 378 15.29 -0.01 -23.40
CA GLN A 378 14.86 -0.15 -24.79
C GLN A 378 13.34 0.06 -24.88
N PHE A 379 12.89 0.71 -25.95
CA PHE A 379 11.46 0.83 -26.25
C PHE A 379 10.91 -0.53 -26.71
N ASP A 380 9.66 -0.81 -26.37
CA ASP A 380 9.08 -2.13 -26.54
C ASP A 380 8.96 -2.55 -28.02
N VAL A 381 9.59 -3.68 -28.32
CA VAL A 381 9.40 -4.47 -29.54
C VAL A 381 9.09 -5.93 -29.20
N TYR A 382 9.46 -6.37 -27.98
CA TYR A 382 9.42 -7.74 -27.48
C TYR A 382 9.12 -7.73 -25.97
N ASP A 383 8.74 -8.88 -25.41
CA ASP A 383 8.42 -9.00 -24.00
C ASP A 383 9.69 -9.06 -23.11
N PHE A 384 9.58 -8.55 -21.89
CA PHE A 384 10.64 -8.54 -20.87
C PHE A 384 10.17 -9.22 -19.58
N CYS A 385 11.05 -9.96 -18.90
CA CYS A 385 10.79 -10.43 -17.53
C CYS A 385 10.66 -9.28 -16.54
N THR A 386 9.66 -9.35 -15.67
CA THR A 386 9.66 -8.64 -14.39
C THR A 386 10.84 -9.07 -13.52
N TYR A 387 11.27 -8.20 -12.59
CA TYR A 387 12.44 -8.43 -11.72
C TYR A 387 12.29 -9.64 -10.79
N ASP A 388 11.05 -10.04 -10.47
CA ASP A 388 10.70 -11.23 -9.66
C ASP A 388 10.61 -12.52 -10.49
N ARG A 389 10.83 -12.43 -11.81
CA ARG A 389 10.69 -13.52 -12.78
C ARG A 389 9.31 -14.21 -12.76
N LEU A 390 8.26 -13.54 -12.25
CA LEU A 390 6.90 -14.09 -12.17
C LEU A 390 6.03 -13.78 -13.40
N SER A 391 6.31 -12.72 -14.15
CA SER A 391 5.50 -12.25 -15.27
C SER A 391 6.37 -11.83 -16.48
N LEU A 392 5.81 -11.93 -17.68
CA LEU A 392 6.26 -11.14 -18.84
C LEU A 392 5.62 -9.74 -18.78
N GLY A 393 6.27 -8.77 -19.40
CA GLY A 393 5.91 -7.36 -19.30
C GLY A 393 6.65 -6.47 -20.30
N TYR A 394 6.51 -5.17 -20.13
CA TYR A 394 7.05 -4.14 -21.01
C TYR A 394 7.93 -3.15 -20.23
N CYS A 395 8.85 -2.51 -20.93
CA CYS A 395 9.68 -1.46 -20.38
C CYS A 395 8.87 -0.17 -20.24
N ASP A 396 8.62 0.28 -19.01
CA ASP A 396 7.94 1.56 -18.75
C ASP A 396 8.83 2.72 -19.20
N MET A 397 8.79 3.05 -20.49
CA MET A 397 9.58 4.11 -21.10
C MET A 397 8.80 4.80 -22.21
N MET A 398 8.73 6.12 -22.12
CA MET A 398 8.02 6.94 -23.08
C MET A 398 8.85 8.16 -23.53
N ARG A 399 8.34 8.83 -24.56
CA ARG A 399 8.78 10.16 -24.97
C ARG A 399 7.80 11.18 -24.42
N HIS A 400 8.25 11.98 -23.45
CA HIS A 400 7.52 13.12 -22.90
C HIS A 400 7.43 14.26 -23.95
N GLU A 401 6.41 15.12 -23.81
CA GLU A 401 6.25 16.27 -24.72
C GLU A 401 7.38 17.29 -24.52
N GLU A 402 7.60 17.67 -23.26
CA GLU A 402 8.66 18.56 -22.78
C GLU A 402 9.91 17.80 -22.31
N ALA A 403 11.01 18.53 -22.07
CA ALA A 403 12.23 17.96 -21.50
C ALA A 403 12.07 17.64 -20.01
N LEU A 404 12.53 16.46 -19.61
CA LEU A 404 12.58 16.05 -18.20
C LEU A 404 13.57 16.95 -17.42
N PRO A 405 13.31 17.19 -16.12
CA PRO A 405 14.28 17.76 -15.18
C PRO A 405 15.65 17.08 -15.23
N GLN A 406 16.74 17.80 -14.92
CA GLN A 406 18.12 17.34 -15.14
C GLN A 406 18.47 16.09 -14.31
N GLU A 407 17.88 15.94 -13.13
CA GLU A 407 17.95 14.74 -12.26
C GLU A 407 17.28 13.49 -12.86
N TYR A 408 16.37 13.69 -13.83
CA TYR A 408 15.58 12.67 -14.53
C TYR A 408 16.02 12.43 -15.98
N GLN A 409 16.94 13.23 -16.52
CA GLN A 409 17.52 12.97 -17.84
C GLN A 409 18.45 11.75 -17.75
N TYR A 410 18.06 10.64 -18.39
CA TYR A 410 18.76 9.35 -18.35
C TYR A 410 19.31 8.90 -19.72
N PHE A 411 18.90 9.57 -20.79
CA PHE A 411 19.22 9.27 -22.18
C PHE A 411 19.71 10.53 -22.90
N ALA A 412 20.37 10.36 -24.05
CA ALA A 412 20.87 11.47 -24.88
C ALA A 412 19.74 12.40 -25.43
N ASP A 413 18.50 11.90 -25.49
CA ASP A 413 17.32 12.73 -25.73
C ASP A 413 16.67 13.08 -24.37
N PRO A 414 16.63 14.37 -23.97
CA PRO A 414 16.20 14.76 -22.64
C PRO A 414 14.69 14.60 -22.40
N ARG A 415 13.93 14.11 -23.39
CA ARG A 415 12.50 13.80 -23.27
C ARG A 415 12.22 12.31 -23.08
N VAL A 416 13.25 11.46 -23.09
CA VAL A 416 13.09 10.01 -22.93
C VAL A 416 13.37 9.60 -21.48
N GLY A 417 12.47 8.80 -20.93
CA GLY A 417 12.53 8.26 -19.57
C GLY A 417 11.27 7.45 -19.26
N GLY A 418 11.19 6.86 -18.07
CA GLY A 418 9.98 6.18 -17.61
C GLY A 418 8.85 7.13 -17.26
N ASP A 419 7.67 6.58 -16.95
CA ASP A 419 6.54 7.39 -16.52
C ASP A 419 6.35 7.43 -15.00
N ASP A 420 6.63 6.36 -14.25
CA ASP A 420 6.45 6.42 -12.78
C ASP A 420 7.38 7.47 -12.11
N LEU A 421 6.76 8.52 -11.56
CA LEU A 421 7.43 9.63 -10.88
C LEU A 421 8.12 9.20 -9.58
N TYR A 422 7.53 8.29 -8.80
CA TYR A 422 8.10 7.78 -7.54
C TYR A 422 9.27 6.83 -7.82
N MET A 423 9.26 6.16 -8.99
CA MET A 423 10.44 5.50 -9.55
C MET A 423 11.49 6.49 -10.07
N SER A 424 11.32 7.80 -9.84
CA SER A 424 12.19 8.87 -10.33
C SER A 424 12.22 8.99 -11.86
N ARG A 425 11.14 8.63 -12.55
CA ARG A 425 11.12 8.44 -14.02
C ARG A 425 12.19 7.45 -14.52
N CYS A 426 12.69 6.55 -13.66
CA CYS A 426 13.58 5.47 -14.09
C CYS A 426 12.76 4.40 -14.81
N PRO A 427 13.04 4.09 -16.09
CA PRO A 427 12.35 3.01 -16.79
C PRO A 427 12.65 1.64 -16.16
N TYR A 428 11.60 0.84 -15.97
CA TYR A 428 11.63 -0.47 -15.33
C TYR A 428 10.54 -1.37 -15.95
N VAL A 429 10.63 -2.70 -15.75
CA VAL A 429 9.63 -3.60 -16.32
C VAL A 429 8.33 -3.58 -15.49
N LYS A 430 7.22 -3.20 -16.14
CA LYS A 430 5.84 -3.38 -15.68
C LYS A 430 5.26 -4.64 -16.31
N GLU A 431 4.55 -5.45 -15.54
CA GLU A 431 3.83 -6.62 -16.07
C GLU A 431 2.61 -6.21 -16.92
N TYR A 432 2.18 -7.09 -17.82
CA TYR A 432 0.81 -7.04 -18.33
C TYR A 432 -0.12 -7.87 -17.42
N SER A 433 -1.42 -7.59 -17.47
CA SER A 433 -2.42 -8.16 -16.55
C SER A 433 -2.66 -9.67 -16.70
N ASP A 434 -2.30 -10.26 -17.84
CA ASP A 434 -2.61 -11.63 -18.23
C ASP A 434 -1.37 -12.44 -18.67
N THR A 435 -0.16 -11.96 -18.36
CA THR A 435 1.13 -12.55 -18.78
C THR A 435 1.96 -13.15 -17.63
N GLY A 436 1.32 -13.46 -16.50
CA GLY A 436 1.98 -14.14 -15.37
C GLY A 436 2.37 -15.58 -15.72
N CYS A 437 3.63 -15.96 -15.48
CA CYS A 437 4.12 -17.32 -15.77
C CYS A 437 3.39 -18.41 -14.97
N THR A 438 2.74 -18.10 -13.85
CA THR A 438 2.05 -19.09 -13.00
C THR A 438 0.55 -19.20 -13.22
N ASN A 439 -0.07 -18.18 -13.82
CA ASN A 439 -1.52 -17.96 -13.82
C ASN A 439 -2.07 -17.14 -15.01
N GLY A 440 -1.21 -16.75 -15.96
CA GLY A 440 -1.56 -15.98 -17.14
C GLY A 440 -2.25 -16.79 -18.24
N ASN A 441 -2.43 -16.18 -19.40
CA ASN A 441 -3.11 -16.72 -20.56
C ASN A 441 -2.09 -17.13 -21.64
N PRO A 442 -1.83 -18.45 -21.85
CA PRO A 442 -0.88 -18.91 -22.87
C PRO A 442 -1.16 -18.39 -24.28
N SER A 443 -2.43 -18.06 -24.57
CA SER A 443 -2.86 -17.54 -25.89
C SER A 443 -2.28 -16.18 -26.26
N VAL A 444 -1.73 -15.44 -25.28
CA VAL A 444 -1.02 -14.15 -25.51
C VAL A 444 0.47 -14.23 -25.17
N MET A 445 1.00 -15.42 -24.87
CA MET A 445 2.39 -15.63 -24.43
C MET A 445 3.09 -16.66 -25.34
N PRO A 446 3.47 -16.32 -26.59
CA PRO A 446 4.05 -17.28 -27.53
C PRO A 446 5.30 -17.98 -26.98
N GLY A 447 5.40 -19.30 -27.16
CA GLY A 447 6.49 -20.12 -26.62
C GLY A 447 6.53 -20.30 -25.10
N SER A 448 5.65 -19.62 -24.34
CA SER A 448 5.68 -19.70 -22.87
C SER A 448 4.96 -20.93 -22.31
N VAL A 449 5.58 -21.56 -21.32
CA VAL A 449 4.91 -22.52 -20.44
C VAL A 449 4.30 -21.77 -19.27
N VAL A 450 2.98 -21.94 -19.05
CA VAL A 450 2.29 -21.41 -17.87
C VAL A 450 2.04 -22.54 -16.87
N GLY A 451 2.50 -22.38 -15.63
CA GLY A 451 2.36 -23.38 -14.57
C GLY A 451 3.02 -22.96 -13.26
N PRO A 452 2.76 -23.64 -12.13
CA PRO A 452 3.15 -23.19 -10.78
C PRO A 452 4.67 -22.99 -10.61
N ASN A 453 5.47 -23.83 -11.29
CA ASN A 453 6.93 -23.76 -11.26
C ASN A 453 7.51 -22.91 -12.42
N SER A 454 6.68 -22.35 -13.30
CA SER A 454 7.19 -21.60 -14.44
C SER A 454 7.69 -20.22 -14.03
N ARG A 455 8.80 -19.79 -14.63
CA ARG A 455 9.45 -18.50 -14.35
C ARG A 455 9.96 -17.88 -15.65
N CYS A 456 10.07 -16.56 -15.64
CA CYS A 456 10.57 -15.81 -16.78
C CYS A 456 12.11 -15.85 -16.84
N VAL A 457 12.62 -16.27 -18.00
CA VAL A 457 14.06 -16.36 -18.32
C VAL A 457 14.40 -15.39 -19.46
N LYS A 458 15.64 -14.90 -19.46
CA LYS A 458 16.08 -13.89 -20.43
C LYS A 458 16.31 -14.51 -21.80
N GLY A 459 15.78 -13.93 -22.86
CA GLY A 459 15.98 -14.39 -24.23
C GLY A 459 17.23 -13.80 -24.88
N GLN A 460 17.92 -14.60 -25.70
CA GLN A 460 19.02 -14.14 -26.56
C GLN A 460 18.74 -14.58 -28.01
N GLU A 461 18.37 -13.60 -28.84
CA GLU A 461 17.89 -13.79 -30.22
C GLU A 461 16.73 -14.80 -30.33
N LEU A 462 15.97 -14.98 -29.24
CA LEU A 462 14.99 -16.04 -29.06
C LEU A 462 13.78 -15.86 -29.97
N GLN A 463 13.44 -16.92 -30.71
CA GLN A 463 12.31 -16.98 -31.62
C GLN A 463 11.42 -18.20 -31.35
N PHE A 464 10.12 -18.02 -31.56
CA PHE A 464 9.10 -19.07 -31.63
C PHE A 464 8.21 -18.83 -32.85
N ASP A 465 7.92 -19.86 -33.65
CA ASP A 465 7.15 -19.76 -34.91
C ASP A 465 7.64 -18.62 -35.85
N ASP A 466 8.96 -18.61 -36.12
CA ASP A 466 9.64 -17.60 -36.97
C ASP A 466 9.53 -16.13 -36.48
N LYS A 467 9.02 -15.89 -35.25
CA LYS A 467 8.93 -14.56 -34.63
C LYS A 467 9.88 -14.43 -33.45
N TYR A 468 10.58 -13.31 -33.35
CA TYR A 468 11.24 -12.92 -32.11
C TYR A 468 10.20 -12.64 -31.01
N ILE A 469 10.43 -13.17 -29.82
CA ILE A 469 9.54 -13.01 -28.65
C ILE A 469 10.14 -12.17 -27.52
N GLY A 470 11.48 -12.13 -27.44
CA GLY A 470 12.19 -11.51 -26.31
C GLY A 470 12.41 -12.52 -25.19
N ASP A 471 12.06 -12.14 -23.97
CA ASP A 471 12.06 -13.03 -22.81
C ASP A 471 10.87 -14.01 -22.85
N VAL A 472 10.91 -15.09 -22.06
CA VAL A 472 9.88 -16.14 -22.09
C VAL A 472 9.67 -16.83 -20.74
N CYS A 473 8.47 -17.34 -20.46
CA CYS A 473 8.25 -18.24 -19.31
C CYS A 473 8.61 -19.69 -19.67
N VAL A 474 9.49 -20.32 -18.90
CA VAL A 474 9.80 -21.76 -19.00
C VAL A 474 9.42 -22.48 -17.71
N ASP A 475 9.12 -23.77 -17.79
CA ASP A 475 8.94 -24.62 -16.60
C ASP A 475 10.31 -24.81 -15.93
N THR A 476 10.39 -24.56 -14.62
CA THR A 476 11.66 -24.65 -13.86
C THR A 476 11.62 -25.74 -12.82
N ARG A 477 12.78 -26.36 -12.55
CA ARG A 477 12.96 -27.34 -11.48
C ARG A 477 14.26 -27.07 -10.77
N CYS A 478 14.19 -27.06 -9.44
CA CYS A 478 15.29 -26.69 -8.56
C CYS A 478 15.68 -27.90 -7.71
N GLY A 479 16.97 -28.20 -7.62
CA GLY A 479 17.49 -29.30 -6.80
C GLY A 479 19.00 -29.18 -6.59
N ASP A 480 19.47 -29.49 -5.38
CA ASP A 480 20.90 -29.51 -5.02
C ASP A 480 21.72 -28.25 -5.42
N GLY A 481 21.05 -27.09 -5.52
CA GLY A 481 21.64 -25.81 -5.93
C GLY A 481 21.70 -25.56 -7.44
N THR A 482 21.22 -26.48 -8.27
CA THR A 482 21.12 -26.30 -9.73
C THR A 482 19.70 -25.95 -10.18
N VAL A 483 19.61 -25.31 -11.35
CA VAL A 483 18.36 -25.05 -12.07
C VAL A 483 18.30 -26.01 -13.25
N SER A 484 17.15 -26.66 -13.46
CA SER A 484 16.77 -27.23 -14.75
C SER A 484 15.63 -26.42 -15.36
N VAL A 485 15.63 -26.27 -16.68
CA VAL A 485 14.59 -25.58 -17.46
C VAL A 485 13.99 -26.51 -18.52
N ARG A 486 12.72 -26.26 -18.88
CA ARG A 486 12.02 -26.98 -19.95
C ARG A 486 11.10 -26.03 -20.73
N PHE A 487 11.26 -26.05 -22.05
CA PHE A 487 10.54 -25.18 -22.99
C PHE A 487 9.15 -25.73 -23.32
N LEU A 488 8.33 -24.91 -23.98
CA LEU A 488 7.09 -25.36 -24.60
C LEU A 488 7.41 -26.39 -25.71
N ASP A 489 6.65 -27.48 -25.73
CA ASP A 489 6.79 -28.63 -26.63
C ASP A 489 8.16 -29.36 -26.57
N ASP A 490 8.81 -29.32 -25.40
CA ASP A 490 10.00 -30.11 -25.08
C ASP A 490 9.74 -31.12 -23.95
N ASP A 491 10.07 -32.39 -24.18
CA ASP A 491 10.00 -33.48 -23.19
C ASP A 491 11.22 -33.49 -22.26
N ALA A 492 12.34 -32.91 -22.69
CA ALA A 492 13.60 -32.94 -21.96
C ALA A 492 13.69 -31.85 -20.90
N TRP A 493 14.54 -32.10 -19.90
CA TRP A 493 14.97 -31.08 -18.95
C TRP A 493 16.43 -30.73 -19.23
N HIS A 494 16.70 -29.46 -19.48
CA HIS A 494 18.05 -28.95 -19.71
C HIS A 494 18.61 -28.39 -18.41
N GLU A 495 19.83 -28.77 -18.05
CA GLU A 495 20.54 -28.15 -16.93
C GLU A 495 20.95 -26.72 -17.31
N CYS A 496 20.72 -25.76 -16.42
CA CYS A 496 20.90 -24.34 -16.69
C CYS A 496 21.86 -23.73 -15.65
N GLN A 497 23.15 -23.70 -15.98
CA GLN A 497 24.19 -23.10 -15.13
C GLN A 497 24.15 -21.57 -15.27
N ALA A 498 24.12 -20.85 -14.15
CA ALA A 498 23.75 -19.43 -14.14
C ALA A 498 24.69 -18.55 -14.98
N GLY A 499 24.11 -17.80 -15.93
CA GLY A 499 24.84 -16.98 -16.91
C GLY A 499 25.32 -17.71 -18.16
N GLU A 500 25.20 -19.04 -18.24
CA GLU A 500 25.36 -19.79 -19.50
C GLU A 500 24.09 -19.70 -20.36
N THR A 501 24.16 -20.20 -21.61
CA THR A 501 23.06 -20.15 -22.58
C THR A 501 22.53 -21.55 -22.91
N VAL A 502 21.20 -21.74 -22.85
CA VAL A 502 20.53 -22.98 -23.24
C VAL A 502 19.71 -22.76 -24.51
N THR A 503 19.95 -23.61 -25.51
CA THR A 503 19.24 -23.64 -26.80
C THR A 503 18.18 -24.76 -26.78
N PRO A 504 16.90 -24.47 -27.11
CA PRO A 504 15.88 -25.51 -27.30
C PRO A 504 16.29 -26.50 -28.40
N GLN A 505 16.12 -27.81 -28.16
CA GLN A 505 16.62 -28.85 -29.09
C GLN A 505 15.54 -29.37 -30.07
N SER A 506 14.28 -29.01 -29.86
CA SER A 506 13.10 -29.42 -30.63
C SER A 506 12.16 -28.23 -30.88
N GLY A 507 11.03 -28.46 -31.56
CA GLY A 507 9.97 -27.47 -31.74
C GLY A 507 10.29 -26.33 -32.73
N PRO A 508 9.45 -25.29 -32.79
CA PRO A 508 9.58 -24.16 -33.73
C PRO A 508 10.52 -23.06 -33.22
N TRP A 509 11.56 -23.46 -32.47
CA TRP A 509 12.44 -22.57 -31.70
C TRP A 509 13.70 -22.16 -32.48
N ARG A 510 14.19 -20.93 -32.23
CA ARG A 510 15.58 -20.51 -32.53
C ARG A 510 16.11 -19.55 -31.46
N GLY A 511 17.41 -19.27 -31.49
CA GLY A 511 18.09 -18.49 -30.45
C GLY A 511 18.36 -19.33 -29.19
N SER A 512 18.45 -18.68 -28.04
CA SER A 512 18.68 -19.34 -26.75
C SER A 512 18.10 -18.53 -25.60
N ILE A 513 18.07 -19.09 -24.39
CA ILE A 513 17.85 -18.33 -23.16
C ILE A 513 19.16 -18.21 -22.37
N VAL A 514 19.31 -17.14 -21.61
CA VAL A 514 20.35 -16.98 -20.59
C VAL A 514 19.84 -17.55 -19.27
N CYS A 515 20.60 -18.45 -18.67
CA CYS A 515 20.23 -19.11 -17.42
C CYS A 515 20.20 -18.13 -16.23
N PRO A 516 19.09 -18.09 -15.46
CA PRO A 516 18.96 -17.21 -14.29
C PRO A 516 19.87 -17.66 -13.14
N GLN A 517 20.07 -16.81 -12.13
CA GLN A 517 20.64 -17.30 -10.87
C GLN A 517 19.65 -18.22 -10.16
N TYR A 518 20.15 -19.19 -9.40
CA TYR A 518 19.29 -20.07 -8.60
C TYR A 518 18.33 -19.28 -7.70
N ALA A 519 18.80 -18.19 -7.08
CA ALA A 519 17.97 -17.34 -6.22
C ALA A 519 16.76 -16.73 -6.96
N ASP A 520 16.94 -16.29 -8.21
CA ASP A 520 15.93 -15.54 -8.98
C ASP A 520 14.70 -16.38 -9.34
N VAL A 521 14.84 -17.71 -9.36
CA VAL A 521 13.76 -18.64 -9.79
C VAL A 521 13.42 -19.71 -8.75
N CYS A 522 14.38 -20.13 -7.93
CA CYS A 522 14.22 -21.21 -6.95
C CYS A 522 13.95 -20.76 -5.51
N THR A 523 14.28 -19.51 -5.16
CA THR A 523 13.83 -18.97 -3.87
C THR A 523 12.36 -18.59 -3.98
N ALA A 524 11.54 -19.05 -3.03
CA ALA A 524 10.10 -18.88 -3.11
C ALA A 524 9.68 -17.43 -2.87
N PHE A 525 9.27 -16.72 -3.93
CA PHE A 525 8.52 -15.48 -3.80
C PHE A 525 7.24 -15.73 -2.99
N PRO A 526 6.94 -14.93 -1.95
CA PRO A 526 5.72 -15.09 -1.17
C PRO A 526 4.49 -14.90 -2.05
N ASN A 527 3.73 -15.97 -2.30
CA ASN A 527 2.46 -15.88 -3.04
C ASN A 527 1.37 -15.34 -2.11
N ILE A 528 1.42 -14.03 -1.84
CA ILE A 528 0.59 -13.37 -0.81
C ILE A 528 -0.90 -13.47 -1.16
N SER A 529 -1.26 -13.52 -2.45
CA SER A 529 -2.62 -13.74 -2.94
C SER A 529 -3.14 -15.17 -2.75
N SER A 530 -2.28 -16.16 -2.50
CA SER A 530 -2.70 -17.54 -2.19
C SER A 530 -3.04 -17.79 -0.71
N TYR A 531 -2.64 -16.89 0.21
CA TYR A 531 -2.97 -17.05 1.62
C TYR A 531 -4.48 -16.79 1.84
N PRO A 532 -5.22 -17.72 2.47
CA PRO A 532 -6.63 -17.49 2.77
C PRO A 532 -6.76 -16.36 3.79
N ILE A 533 -7.73 -15.46 3.57
CA ILE A 533 -8.08 -14.38 4.51
C ILE A 533 -9.30 -14.85 5.31
N PRO A 534 -9.12 -15.45 6.51
CA PRO A 534 -10.22 -16.08 7.24
C PRO A 534 -11.23 -15.04 7.72
N VAL A 535 -12.50 -15.44 7.77
CA VAL A 535 -13.54 -14.70 8.51
C VAL A 535 -13.35 -15.00 9.99
N VAL A 536 -13.07 -13.97 10.78
CA VAL A 536 -12.90 -14.05 12.24
C VAL A 536 -13.86 -13.08 12.95
N ASP A 537 -13.90 -13.13 14.27
CA ASP A 537 -14.67 -12.14 15.04
C ASP A 537 -14.00 -10.76 14.98
N PRO A 538 -14.80 -9.67 14.88
CA PRO A 538 -14.25 -8.35 14.65
C PRO A 538 -13.51 -7.82 15.89
N PRO A 539 -12.37 -7.12 15.74
CA PRO A 539 -11.48 -6.74 16.83
C PRO A 539 -11.98 -5.50 17.57
N LEU A 540 -13.24 -5.52 18.00
CA LEU A 540 -13.93 -4.35 18.51
C LEU A 540 -13.38 -3.90 19.87
N ALA A 541 -13.33 -2.58 20.05
CA ALA A 541 -13.23 -1.93 21.36
C ALA A 541 -14.32 -2.44 22.31
N ASP A 542 -15.49 -2.69 21.75
CA ASP A 542 -16.78 -2.62 22.41
C ASP A 542 -17.74 -3.71 21.92
N ASP A 543 -18.31 -4.50 22.85
CA ASP A 543 -19.34 -5.49 22.51
C ASP A 543 -20.67 -4.78 22.16
N PRO A 544 -21.31 -5.06 21.01
CA PRO A 544 -22.56 -4.39 20.62
C PRO A 544 -23.74 -4.68 21.56
N ILE A 545 -23.66 -5.75 22.35
CA ILE A 545 -24.67 -6.12 23.37
C ILE A 545 -24.64 -5.17 24.58
N SER A 546 -23.55 -4.41 24.77
CA SER A 546 -23.36 -3.54 25.95
C SER A 546 -24.06 -2.17 25.88
N ALA A 547 -24.96 -1.94 24.91
CA ALA A 547 -25.68 -0.69 24.71
C ALA A 547 -26.95 -0.55 25.58
N GLU A 548 -27.58 -1.66 26.00
CA GLU A 548 -28.79 -1.64 26.85
C GLU A 548 -28.42 -1.36 28.32
N GLY A 549 -28.15 -0.11 28.66
CA GLY A 549 -27.69 0.25 30.01
C GLY A 549 -27.79 1.72 30.43
N ALA A 550 -28.62 2.55 29.77
CA ALA A 550 -28.65 4.00 30.00
C ALA A 550 -30.03 4.69 30.00
N GLU A 551 -31.15 3.95 30.02
CA GLU A 551 -32.48 4.54 30.27
C GLU A 551 -33.08 3.99 31.57
N GLY A 552 -32.87 4.74 32.65
CA GLY A 552 -33.43 4.50 33.98
C GLY A 552 -34.09 5.75 34.53
N ASP A 553 -35.17 6.20 33.87
CA ASP A 553 -35.98 7.32 34.36
C ASP A 553 -36.99 6.85 35.42
N GLU A 554 -37.07 7.54 36.56
CA GLU A 554 -37.83 7.08 37.73
C GLU A 554 -39.33 7.40 37.61
N GLY A 555 -40.02 6.67 36.73
CA GLY A 555 -41.47 6.76 36.50
C GLY A 555 -42.30 6.40 37.74
N GLU A 556 -42.81 7.43 38.43
CA GLU A 556 -43.56 7.36 39.70
C GLU A 556 -44.74 6.35 39.70
N ALA A 557 -44.66 5.31 40.55
CA ALA A 557 -45.67 4.26 40.63
C ALA A 557 -46.83 4.60 41.62
N PRO A 558 -48.11 4.62 41.19
CA PRO A 558 -49.21 5.08 42.02
C PRO A 558 -49.64 4.07 43.11
N ARG A 559 -49.73 4.55 44.36
CA ARG A 559 -50.15 3.78 45.55
C ARG A 559 -51.55 3.15 45.40
N LYS A 560 -51.64 1.82 45.33
CA LYS A 560 -52.89 1.08 45.58
C LYS A 560 -53.17 0.95 47.08
N ARG A 561 -54.37 1.32 47.53
CA ARG A 561 -54.84 1.10 48.92
C ARG A 561 -55.15 -0.39 49.15
N PRO A 562 -54.87 -0.95 50.35
CA PRO A 562 -55.39 -2.25 50.73
C PRO A 562 -56.90 -2.17 51.05
N ARG A 563 -57.66 -3.20 50.67
CA ARG A 563 -58.96 -3.51 51.27
C ARG A 563 -58.77 -4.50 52.42
N ARG A 564 -59.59 -4.38 53.46
CA ARG A 564 -59.75 -5.40 54.51
C ARG A 564 -60.99 -6.23 54.20
N LEU A 565 -60.90 -7.52 54.53
CA LEU A 565 -61.97 -8.55 54.50
C LEU A 565 -62.55 -8.79 53.10
#